data_AF-A0A2K5JTQ8-F1
#
_entry.id   AF-A0A2K5JTQ8-F1
#
_cell.length_a   1.000
_cell.length_b   1.000
_cell.length_c   1.000
_cell.angle_alpha   90.00
_cell.angle_beta   90.00
_cell.angle_gamma   90.00
#
_symmetry.space_group_name_H-M   'P 1'
#
loop_
_entity.id
_entity.type
_entity.pdbx_description
1 polymer ?
#
loop_
_entity_poly.entity_id
_entity_poly.type
_entity_poly.pdbx_seq_one_letter_code
_entity_poly.pdbx_strand_id
1 'polypeptide(L)'
;MKDLQFPVGHIHRHLKSRTTSHRRAGTTAAVYSTAILEYLTAEGLELAGNASKDLKIKYEELDSLVKGTIAGGGGVIPHIHKSLTGKKGHQKTV
;
A
#
# COMPACT_ATOMS: atom_id res chain seq x y z
N MET A 1 -22.13 -14.22 -2.08
CA MET A 1 -21.02 -13.85 -1.17
C MET A 1 -19.75 -14.11 -1.95
N LYS A 2 -18.87 -13.12 -2.16
CA LYS A 2 -17.62 -13.35 -2.93
C LYS A 2 -16.76 -14.36 -2.19
N ASP A 3 -16.29 -15.38 -2.89
CA ASP A 3 -15.25 -16.28 -2.39
C ASP A 3 -13.92 -15.51 -2.32
N LEU A 4 -13.19 -15.68 -1.21
CA LEU A 4 -11.86 -15.10 -1.04
C LEU A 4 -10.89 -15.73 -2.04
N GLN A 5 -10.19 -14.90 -2.80
CA GLN A 5 -9.15 -15.33 -3.73
C GLN A 5 -7.90 -15.81 -2.98
N PHE A 6 -7.63 -15.24 -1.80
CA PHE A 6 -6.49 -15.63 -0.99
C PHE A 6 -6.74 -16.95 -0.24
N PRO A 7 -5.72 -17.81 -0.08
CA PRO A 7 -5.88 -19.13 0.50
C PRO A 7 -6.03 -19.09 2.03
N VAL A 8 -7.28 -19.15 2.51
CA VAL A 8 -7.62 -19.11 3.95
C VAL A 8 -6.87 -20.17 4.77
N GLY A 9 -6.76 -21.41 4.26
CA GLY A 9 -6.04 -22.48 4.96
C GLY A 9 -4.56 -22.19 5.15
N HIS A 10 -3.94 -21.49 4.19
CA HIS A 10 -2.53 -21.09 4.27
C HIS A 10 -2.34 -20.01 5.35
N ILE A 11 -3.20 -19.00 5.37
CA ILE A 11 -3.21 -17.95 6.40
C ILE A 11 -3.46 -18.56 7.78
N HIS A 12 -4.40 -19.50 7.90
CA HIS A 12 -4.67 -20.18 9.17
C HIS A 12 -3.45 -20.92 9.72
N ARG A 13 -2.69 -21.60 8.85
CA ARG A 13 -1.44 -22.27 9.23
C ARG A 13 -0.41 -21.27 9.77
N HIS A 14 -0.26 -20.13 9.11
CA HIS A 14 0.66 -19.06 9.55
C HIS A 14 0.22 -18.43 10.88
N LEU A 15 -1.07 -18.26 11.10
CA LEU A 15 -1.59 -17.78 12.37
C LEU A 15 -1.26 -18.76 13.51
N LYS A 16 -1.48 -20.07 13.29
CA LYS A 16 -1.14 -21.10 14.28
C LYS A 16 0.36 -21.18 14.59
N SER A 17 1.23 -20.98 13.60
CA SER A 17 2.68 -21.03 13.81
C SER A 17 3.22 -19.78 14.53
N ARG A 18 2.49 -18.66 14.50
CA ARG A 18 2.91 -17.38 15.08
C ARG A 18 2.22 -17.04 16.41
N THR A 19 1.21 -17.81 16.83
CA THR A 19 0.58 -17.64 18.14
C THR A 19 1.53 -18.07 19.25
N THR A 20 1.72 -17.21 20.25
CA THR A 20 2.57 -17.52 21.42
C THR A 20 1.87 -18.51 22.36
N SER A 21 2.65 -19.40 22.97
CA SER A 21 2.32 -20.22 24.15
C SER A 21 0.88 -20.79 24.19
N HIS A 22 0.66 -21.96 23.58
CA HIS A 22 -0.58 -22.75 23.66
C HIS A 22 -1.89 -22.05 23.21
N ARG A 23 -1.83 -20.80 22.72
CA ARG A 23 -3.02 -20.11 22.20
C ARG A 23 -3.42 -20.69 20.84
N ARG A 24 -4.72 -20.90 20.67
CA ARG A 24 -5.30 -21.44 19.44
C ARG A 24 -5.81 -20.30 18.55
N ALA A 25 -5.44 -20.33 17.27
CA ALA A 25 -6.06 -19.47 16.26
C ALA A 25 -7.37 -20.10 15.77
N GLY A 26 -8.48 -19.39 15.93
CA GLY A 26 -9.78 -19.81 15.40
C GLY A 26 -9.88 -19.68 13.88
N THR A 27 -10.76 -20.47 13.25
CA THR A 27 -10.98 -20.44 11.80
C THR A 27 -11.49 -19.08 11.33
N THR A 28 -12.39 -18.44 12.10
CA THR A 28 -12.92 -17.10 11.79
C THR A 28 -11.83 -16.04 11.76
N ALA A 29 -10.82 -16.15 12.62
CA ALA A 29 -9.67 -15.24 12.60
C ALA A 29 -8.89 -15.36 11.27
N ALA A 30 -8.71 -16.58 10.76
CA ALA A 30 -8.07 -16.79 9.47
C ALA A 30 -8.89 -16.21 8.31
N VAL A 31 -10.21 -16.41 8.31
CA VAL A 31 -11.10 -15.83 7.29
C VAL A 31 -11.03 -14.30 7.31
N TYR A 32 -11.13 -13.71 8.50
CA TYR A 32 -11.08 -12.25 8.67
C TYR A 32 -9.74 -11.66 8.25
N SER A 33 -8.62 -12.26 8.69
CA SER A 33 -7.29 -11.85 8.26
C SER A 33 -7.11 -11.99 6.75
N THR A 34 -7.63 -13.05 6.14
CA THR A 34 -7.55 -13.26 4.69
C THR A 34 -8.31 -12.16 3.93
N ALA A 35 -9.52 -11.82 4.39
CA ALA A 35 -10.31 -10.74 3.80
C ALA A 35 -9.61 -9.37 3.88
N ILE A 36 -8.98 -9.05 5.01
CA ILE A 36 -8.20 -7.81 5.15
C ILE A 36 -7.01 -7.78 4.19
N LEU A 37 -6.25 -8.88 4.12
CA LEU A 37 -5.09 -8.97 3.24
C LEU A 37 -5.49 -8.83 1.77
N GLU A 38 -6.61 -9.44 1.37
CA GLU A 38 -7.13 -9.34 0.01
C GLU A 38 -7.60 -7.93 -0.32
N TYR A 39 -8.32 -7.27 0.60
CA TYR A 39 -8.73 -5.88 0.45
C TYR A 39 -7.53 -4.93 0.27
N LEU A 40 -6.54 -5.00 1.16
CA LEU A 40 -5.35 -4.16 1.09
C LEU A 40 -4.53 -4.41 -0.19
N THR A 41 -4.48 -5.67 -0.65
CA THR A 41 -3.80 -6.00 -1.91
C THR A 41 -4.55 -5.42 -3.11
N ALA A 42 -5.88 -5.53 -3.13
CA ALA A 42 -6.70 -4.98 -4.20
C ALA A 42 -6.54 -3.46 -4.30
N GLU A 43 -6.61 -2.75 -3.16
CA GLU A 43 -6.39 -1.30 -3.08
C GLU A 43 -5.00 -0.91 -3.59
N GLY A 44 -3.95 -1.60 -3.13
CA GLY A 44 -2.59 -1.36 -3.58
C GLY A 44 -2.39 -1.60 -5.09
N LEU A 45 -3.00 -2.65 -5.65
CA LEU A 45 -2.94 -2.96 -7.07
C LEU A 45 -3.74 -1.96 -7.92
N GLU A 46 -4.89 -1.48 -7.45
CA GLU A 46 -5.67 -0.45 -8.13
C GLU A 46 -4.87 0.86 -8.22
N LEU A 47 -4.28 1.29 -7.11
CA LEU A 47 -3.45 2.49 -7.08
C LEU A 47 -2.20 2.33 -7.97
N ALA A 48 -1.52 1.19 -7.92
CA ALA A 48 -0.38 0.90 -8.80
C ALA A 48 -0.78 0.87 -10.29
N GLY A 49 -1.97 0.31 -10.61
CA GLY A 49 -2.52 0.28 -11.96
C GLY A 49 -2.92 1.67 -12.47
N ASN A 50 -3.50 2.50 -11.62
CA ASN A 50 -3.80 3.91 -11.93
C ASN A 50 -2.52 4.72 -12.15
N ALA A 51 -1.49 4.49 -11.33
CA ALA A 51 -0.18 5.09 -11.49
C ALA A 51 0.49 4.68 -12.80
N SER A 52 0.40 3.41 -13.17
CA SER A 52 0.93 2.90 -14.44
C SER A 52 0.25 3.48 -15.68
N LYS A 53 -0.92 4.12 -15.52
CA LYS A 53 -1.68 4.79 -16.59
C LYS A 53 -1.60 6.31 -16.52
N ASP A 54 -0.72 6.87 -15.68
CA ASP A 54 -0.60 8.31 -15.41
C ASP A 54 -1.91 9.00 -14.97
N LEU A 55 -2.82 8.26 -14.33
CA LEU A 55 -4.02 8.85 -13.73
C LEU A 55 -3.68 9.51 -12.38
N LYS A 56 -4.46 10.51 -11.95
CA LYS A 56 -4.28 11.13 -10.62
C LYS A 56 -4.52 10.09 -9.52
N ILE A 57 -3.48 9.76 -8.77
CA ILE A 57 -3.53 8.81 -7.66
C ILE A 57 -3.87 9.56 -6.37
N LYS A 58 -4.71 8.97 -5.50
CA LYS A 58 -4.95 9.41 -4.13
C LYS A 58 -4.20 8.46 -3.18
N TYR A 59 -3.39 9.01 -2.29
CA TYR A 59 -2.39 8.25 -1.50
C TYR A 59 -2.69 8.18 0.01
N GLU A 60 -3.74 8.81 0.50
CA GLU A 60 -3.79 9.31 1.89
C GLU A 60 -3.82 8.21 2.96
N GLU A 61 -4.59 7.14 2.77
CA GLU A 61 -4.69 6.07 3.79
C GLU A 61 -3.55 5.05 3.70
N LEU A 62 -3.13 4.69 2.48
CA LEU A 62 -2.07 3.70 2.26
C LEU A 62 -0.69 4.26 2.62
N ASP A 63 -0.43 5.55 2.37
CA ASP A 63 0.82 6.22 2.76
C ASP A 63 1.01 6.19 4.29
N SER A 64 -0.07 6.37 5.07
CA SER A 64 -0.01 6.27 6.52
C SER A 64 0.23 4.83 7.00
N LEU A 65 -0.33 3.83 6.31
CA LEU A 65 -0.17 2.41 6.65
C LEU A 65 1.25 1.89 6.36
N VAL A 66 1.90 2.37 5.30
CA VAL A 66 3.18 1.85 4.77
C VAL A 66 4.40 2.68 5.24
N LYS A 67 4.24 3.52 6.27
CA LYS A 67 5.31 4.35 6.83
C LYS A 67 6.58 3.53 7.14
N GLY A 68 7.71 4.02 6.63
CA GLY A 68 9.03 3.43 6.89
C GLY A 68 9.40 2.22 6.02
N THR A 69 8.58 1.87 5.02
CA THR A 69 8.93 0.82 4.05
C THR A 69 9.62 1.44 2.83
N ILE A 70 10.75 0.87 2.40
CA ILE A 70 11.42 1.27 1.15
C ILE A 70 10.94 0.34 0.03
N ALA A 71 10.25 0.88 -0.96
CA ALA A 71 9.96 0.18 -2.20
C ALA A 71 11.22 0.15 -3.07
N GLY A 72 11.80 -1.04 -3.26
CA GLY A 72 12.98 -1.20 -4.12
C GLY A 72 12.71 -0.68 -5.53
N GLY A 73 13.49 0.31 -5.97
CA GLY A 73 13.36 0.92 -7.31
C GLY A 73 12.20 1.93 -7.47
N GLY A 74 11.44 2.25 -6.42
CA GLY A 74 10.25 3.12 -6.51
C GLY A 74 10.52 4.63 -6.64
N GLY A 75 11.75 5.09 -6.40
CA GLY A 75 12.07 6.52 -6.44
C GLY A 75 11.34 7.34 -5.38
N VAL A 76 11.15 8.64 -5.65
CA VAL A 76 10.42 9.57 -4.79
C VAL A 76 9.44 10.39 -5.61
N ILE A 77 8.36 10.88 -4.97
CA ILE A 77 7.44 11.82 -5.61
C ILE A 77 8.22 13.10 -5.97
N PRO A 78 8.26 13.52 -7.25
CA PRO A 78 8.98 14.72 -7.64
C PRO A 78 8.44 15.96 -6.92
N HIS A 79 9.26 16.58 -6.08
CA HIS A 79 8.90 17.79 -5.35
C HIS A 79 10.12 18.68 -5.12
N ILE A 80 10.05 19.96 -5.53
CA ILE A 80 11.09 20.96 -5.28
C ILE A 80 10.51 22.03 -4.37
N HIS A 81 11.12 22.24 -3.21
CA HIS A 81 10.69 23.27 -2.27
C HIS A 81 10.81 24.66 -2.91
N LYS A 82 9.81 25.54 -2.69
CA LYS A 82 9.73 26.87 -3.34
C LYS A 82 10.93 27.76 -3.09
N SER A 83 11.61 27.60 -1.94
CA SER A 83 12.84 28.35 -1.65
C SER A 83 14.01 27.98 -2.58
N LEU A 84 13.97 26.78 -3.17
CA LEU A 84 14.99 26.22 -4.06
C LEU A 84 14.67 26.44 -5.54
N THR A 85 13.43 26.83 -5.87
CA THR A 85 13.09 27.26 -7.22
C THR A 85 13.65 28.66 -7.45
N GLY A 86 14.57 28.82 -8.40
CA GLY A 86 15.26 30.09 -8.65
C GLY A 86 14.30 31.26 -8.86
N LYS A 87 14.71 32.47 -8.46
CA LYS A 87 14.00 33.70 -8.83
C LYS A 87 13.82 33.70 -10.34
N LYS A 88 12.58 33.75 -10.84
CA LYS A 88 12.28 33.91 -12.27
C LYS A 88 13.10 35.10 -12.77
N GLY A 89 14.11 34.83 -13.59
CA GLY A 89 14.88 35.83 -14.30
C GLY A 89 13.92 36.69 -15.13
N HIS A 90 14.20 37.98 -15.17
CA HIS A 90 13.46 39.01 -15.87
C HIS A 90 12.94 38.55 -17.24
N GLN A 91 11.66 38.83 -17.51
CA GLN A 91 11.14 38.87 -18.87
C GLN A 91 12.06 39.80 -19.69
N LYS A 92 12.71 39.26 -20.72
CA LYS A 92 13.23 40.10 -21.79
C LYS A 92 12.02 40.60 -22.56
N THR A 93 11.65 41.86 -22.32
CA THR A 93 10.81 42.65 -23.20
C THR A 93 11.50 42.67 -24.56
N VAL A 94 10.82 42.15 -25.57
CA VAL A 94 11.14 42.41 -26.99
C VAL A 94 10.26 43.56 -27.44
#